data_AF-A0A2S4Y7U5-F1
#
_entry.id   AF-A0A2S4Y7U5-F1
#
_cell.length_a   1.000
_cell.length_b   1.000
_cell.length_c   1.000
_cell.angle_alpha   90.00
_cell.angle_beta   90.00
_cell.angle_gamma   90.00
#
_symmetry.space_group_name_H-M   'P 1'
#
loop_
_entity.id
_entity.type
_entity.pdbx_description
1 polymer ?
#
loop_
_entity_poly.entity_id
_entity_poly.type
_entity_poly.pdbx_seq_one_letter_code
_entity_poly.pdbx_strand_id
1 'polypeptide(L)'
;MSSDYMDSDPKVLKTEGFNMFTVGQNFAKAVKSLQDGLNKLEQGDTPPWGDDDIGEKFGVAYEGLRDGMYQSMGSLAERLAGMGIAFTKMGVAHEQNEADQVDIWRKTTAEYDGQVEMPTGPHHLRRRQEA
;
A
#
# COMPACT_ATOMS: atom_id res chain seq x y z
N MET A 1 20.32 22.37 -0.21
CA MET A 1 20.02 20.92 -0.24
C MET A 1 18.58 20.82 -0.69
N SER A 2 18.35 20.37 -1.93
CA SER A 2 16.99 20.11 -2.42
C SER A 2 16.51 18.88 -1.65
N SER A 3 15.48 19.07 -0.82
CA SER A 3 14.81 17.97 -0.18
C SER A 3 14.15 17.14 -1.28
N ASP A 4 14.68 15.96 -1.55
CA ASP A 4 13.93 14.83 -2.11
C ASP A 4 12.81 14.48 -1.11
N TYR A 5 11.85 15.39 -0.92
CA TYR A 5 10.54 15.01 -0.41
C TYR A 5 10.06 13.97 -1.39
N MET A 6 9.97 12.73 -0.92
CA MET A 6 9.23 11.68 -1.60
C MET A 6 7.87 12.26 -2.01
N ASP A 7 7.77 12.69 -3.26
CA ASP A 7 6.54 13.13 -3.91
C ASP A 7 5.69 11.88 -4.16
N SER A 8 5.25 11.28 -3.05
CA SER A 8 4.45 10.08 -3.04
C SER A 8 3.03 10.52 -3.29
N ASP A 9 2.65 10.65 -4.56
CA ASP A 9 1.28 11.02 -4.93
C ASP A 9 0.31 10.11 -4.15
N PRO A 10 -0.54 10.67 -3.26
CA PRO A 10 -1.45 9.89 -2.44
C PRO A 10 -2.37 8.99 -3.26
N LYS A 11 -2.69 9.40 -4.48
CA LYS A 11 -3.45 8.60 -5.44
C LYS A 11 -2.66 7.37 -5.86
N VAL A 12 -1.37 7.52 -6.20
CA VAL A 12 -0.49 6.40 -6.56
C VAL A 12 -0.36 5.43 -5.38
N LEU A 13 -0.13 5.92 -4.16
CA LEU A 13 -0.03 5.08 -2.97
C LEU A 13 -1.30 4.25 -2.73
N LYS A 14 -2.48 4.85 -2.88
CA LYS A 14 -3.76 4.13 -2.75
C LYS A 14 -3.98 3.13 -3.87
N THR A 15 -3.66 3.50 -5.12
CA THR A 15 -3.81 2.60 -6.28
C THR A 15 -2.87 1.40 -6.15
N GLU A 16 -1.59 1.62 -5.87
CA GLU A 16 -0.63 0.54 -5.68
C GLU A 16 -0.93 -0.29 -4.43
N GLY A 17 -1.42 0.36 -3.37
CA GLY A 17 -1.93 -0.33 -2.20
C GLY A 17 -3.06 -1.31 -2.52
N PHE A 18 -4.05 -0.86 -3.30
CA PHE A 18 -5.17 -1.71 -3.74
C PHE A 18 -4.71 -2.84 -4.67
N ASN A 19 -3.81 -2.55 -5.61
CA ASN A 19 -3.25 -3.54 -6.53
C ASN A 19 -2.51 -4.64 -5.75
N MET A 20 -1.61 -4.26 -4.84
CA MET A 20 -0.84 -5.20 -4.03
C MET A 20 -1.73 -6.02 -3.10
N PHE A 21 -2.76 -5.40 -2.51
CA PHE A 21 -3.76 -6.12 -1.71
C PHE A 21 -4.51 -7.17 -2.54
N THR A 22 -4.91 -6.81 -3.75
CA THR A 22 -5.58 -7.71 -4.71
C THR A 22 -4.67 -8.87 -5.12
N VAL A 23 -3.39 -8.60 -5.39
CA VAL A 23 -2.39 -9.63 -5.69
C VAL A 23 -2.25 -10.59 -4.51
N GLY A 24 -2.13 -10.10 -3.28
CA GLY A 24 -2.05 -10.93 -2.08
C GLY A 24 -3.27 -11.85 -1.92
N GLN A 25 -4.48 -11.32 -2.14
CA GLN A 25 -5.70 -12.13 -2.09
C GLN A 25 -5.78 -13.18 -3.21
N ASN A 26 -5.41 -12.82 -4.43
CA ASN A 26 -5.41 -13.76 -5.56
C ASN A 26 -4.39 -14.87 -5.36
N PHE A 27 -3.21 -14.52 -4.83
CA PHE A 27 -2.19 -15.50 -4.46
C PHE A 27 -2.69 -16.43 -3.36
N ALA A 28 -3.32 -15.92 -2.29
CA ALA A 28 -3.94 -16.74 -1.25
C ALA A 28 -4.96 -17.73 -1.81
N LYS A 29 -5.81 -17.30 -2.75
CA LYS A 29 -6.80 -18.17 -3.41
C LYS A 29 -6.11 -19.26 -4.24
N ALA A 30 -5.08 -18.92 -5.00
CA ALA A 30 -4.31 -19.89 -5.79
C ALA A 30 -3.62 -20.93 -4.89
N VAL A 31 -3.02 -20.49 -3.78
CA VAL A 31 -2.42 -21.37 -2.75
C VAL A 31 -3.47 -22.31 -2.18
N LYS A 32 -4.66 -21.80 -1.86
CA LYS A 32 -5.75 -22.63 -1.34
C LYS A 32 -6.22 -23.66 -2.36
N SER A 33 -6.35 -23.29 -3.64
CA SER A 33 -6.67 -24.24 -4.71
C SER A 33 -5.60 -25.30 -4.90
N LEU A 34 -4.32 -24.95 -4.78
CA LEU A 34 -3.21 -25.91 -4.81
C LEU A 34 -3.32 -26.89 -3.63
N GLN A 35 -3.50 -26.39 -2.41
CA GLN A 35 -3.70 -27.20 -1.21
C GLN A 35 -4.85 -28.19 -1.38
N ASP A 36 -6.00 -27.70 -1.85
CA ASP A 36 -7.18 -28.54 -2.03
C ASP A 36 -6.96 -29.59 -3.13
N GLY A 37 -6.19 -29.27 -4.17
CA GLY A 37 -5.82 -30.21 -5.23
C GLY A 37 -4.91 -31.32 -4.72
N LEU A 38 -3.84 -30.98 -3.99
CA LEU A 38 -2.91 -31.95 -3.42
C LEU A 38 -3.60 -32.85 -2.39
N ASN A 39 -4.37 -32.25 -1.46
CA ASN A 39 -5.11 -33.00 -0.46
C ASN A 39 -6.12 -33.97 -1.08
N LYS A 40 -6.67 -33.68 -2.28
CA LYS A 40 -7.55 -34.60 -3.01
C LYS A 40 -6.79 -35.78 -3.60
N LEU A 41 -5.58 -35.56 -4.12
CA LEU A 41 -4.74 -36.63 -4.64
C LEU A 41 -4.33 -37.60 -3.52
N GLU A 42 -4.15 -37.08 -2.31
CA GLU A 42 -3.76 -37.83 -1.12
C GLU A 42 -4.91 -38.61 -0.47
N GLN A 43 -6.14 -38.54 -1.00
CA GLN A 43 -7.28 -39.29 -0.46
C GLN A 43 -7.20 -40.77 -0.84
N GLY A 44 -7.23 -41.64 0.17
CA GLY A 44 -7.29 -43.09 0.01
C GLY A 44 -6.58 -43.84 1.14
N ASP A 45 -6.70 -45.17 1.14
CA ASP A 45 -6.00 -46.04 2.10
C ASP A 45 -4.49 -46.17 1.77
N THR A 46 -4.12 -45.94 0.51
CA THR A 46 -2.74 -45.98 0.03
C THR A 46 -2.35 -44.61 -0.52
N PRO A 47 -1.26 -43.99 -0.01
CA PRO A 47 -0.76 -42.73 -0.54
C PRO A 47 -0.40 -42.82 -2.04
N PRO A 48 -0.39 -41.69 -2.78
CA PRO A 48 -0.05 -41.65 -4.20
C PRO A 48 1.33 -42.21 -4.56
N TRP A 49 2.25 -42.22 -3.60
CA TRP A 49 3.61 -42.70 -3.72
C TRP A 49 3.79 -44.16 -3.25
N GLY A 50 2.71 -44.85 -2.88
CA GLY A 50 2.75 -46.24 -2.42
C GLY A 50 3.00 -46.39 -0.91
N ASP A 51 2.75 -47.61 -0.41
CA ASP A 51 2.96 -48.04 0.97
C ASP A 51 4.18 -48.95 1.14
N ASP A 52 5.03 -49.06 0.12
CA ASP A 52 6.29 -49.79 0.18
C ASP A 52 7.40 -48.96 0.86
N ASP A 53 8.52 -49.59 1.22
CA ASP A 53 9.63 -48.92 1.93
C ASP A 53 10.19 -47.70 1.18
N ILE A 54 10.10 -47.68 -0.15
CA ILE A 54 10.50 -46.52 -0.97
C ILE A 54 9.43 -45.43 -0.88
N GLY A 55 8.16 -45.79 -1.03
CA GLY A 55 7.02 -44.90 -0.88
C GLY A 55 6.99 -44.21 0.48
N GLU A 56 7.21 -44.94 1.57
CA GLU A 56 7.24 -44.37 2.92
C GLU A 56 8.33 -43.28 3.06
N LYS A 57 9.55 -43.55 2.58
CA LYS A 57 10.67 -42.58 2.61
C LYS A 57 10.38 -41.35 1.75
N PHE A 58 9.77 -41.55 0.58
CA PHE A 58 9.34 -40.44 -0.25
C PHE A 58 8.26 -39.61 0.44
N GLY A 59 7.27 -40.27 1.05
CA GLY A 59 6.16 -39.65 1.78
C GLY A 59 6.65 -38.71 2.87
N VAL A 60 7.59 -39.15 3.72
CA VAL A 60 8.17 -38.30 4.77
C VAL A 60 8.78 -37.01 4.21
N ALA A 61 9.55 -37.12 3.12
CA ALA A 61 10.16 -35.95 2.49
C ALA A 61 9.13 -35.04 1.81
N TYR A 62 8.18 -35.64 1.09
CA TYR A 62 7.12 -34.93 0.38
C TYR A 62 6.19 -34.18 1.34
N GLU A 63 5.69 -34.83 2.39
CA GLU A 63 4.79 -34.23 3.36
C GLU A 63 5.47 -33.07 4.09
N GLY A 64 6.73 -33.23 4.49
CA GLY A 64 7.51 -32.15 5.09
C GLY A 64 7.66 -30.94 4.15
N LEU A 65 7.95 -31.17 2.87
CA LEU A 65 8.05 -30.11 1.87
C LEU A 65 6.69 -29.45 1.61
N ARG A 66 5.63 -30.24 1.45
CA ARG A 66 4.25 -29.79 1.22
C ARG A 66 3.76 -28.90 2.37
N ASP A 67 3.92 -29.35 3.60
CA ASP A 67 3.45 -28.62 4.78
C ASP A 67 4.25 -27.32 4.98
N GLY A 68 5.57 -27.36 4.75
CA GLY A 68 6.41 -26.16 4.73
C GLY A 68 6.01 -25.17 3.64
N MET A 69 5.66 -25.67 2.45
CA MET A 69 5.12 -24.85 1.36
C MET A 69 3.78 -24.22 1.75
N TYR A 70 2.86 -24.96 2.38
CA TYR A 70 1.57 -24.43 2.81
C TYR A 70 1.72 -23.26 3.79
N GLN A 71 2.62 -23.40 4.77
CA GLN A 71 2.90 -22.35 5.75
C GLN A 71 3.58 -21.13 5.11
N SER A 72 4.63 -21.36 4.31
CA SER A 72 5.41 -20.27 3.71
C SER A 72 4.60 -19.48 2.68
N MET A 73 3.84 -20.15 1.81
CA MET A 73 2.98 -19.48 0.83
C MET A 73 1.82 -18.74 1.50
N GLY A 74 1.22 -19.30 2.56
CA GLY A 74 0.23 -18.59 3.37
C GLY A 74 0.78 -17.29 3.95
N SER A 75 1.95 -17.36 4.59
CA SER A 75 2.61 -16.17 5.15
C SER A 75 2.98 -15.14 4.07
N LEU A 76 3.43 -15.58 2.90
CA LEU A 76 3.72 -14.68 1.79
C LEU A 76 2.46 -13.95 1.31
N ALA A 77 1.33 -14.65 1.21
CA ALA A 77 0.06 -14.04 0.81
C ALA A 77 -0.39 -12.95 1.79
N GLU A 78 -0.28 -13.22 3.09
CA GLU A 78 -0.59 -12.25 4.15
C GLU A 78 0.33 -11.03 4.09
N ARG A 79 1.63 -11.23 3.86
CA ARG A 79 2.60 -10.13 3.74
C ARG A 79 2.31 -9.25 2.52
N LEU A 80 1.98 -9.85 1.37
CA LEU A 80 1.58 -9.11 0.17
C LEU A 80 0.33 -8.26 0.45
N ALA A 81 -0.71 -8.87 1.02
CA ALA A 81 -1.92 -8.15 1.39
C ALA A 81 -1.65 -7.02 2.41
N GLY A 82 -0.80 -7.29 3.40
CA GLY A 82 -0.39 -6.34 4.43
C GLY A 82 0.36 -5.13 3.87
N MET A 83 1.25 -5.33 2.90
CA MET A 83 1.91 -4.22 2.18
C MET A 83 0.91 -3.33 1.45
N GLY A 84 -0.10 -3.94 0.80
CA GLY A 84 -1.17 -3.18 0.15
C GLY A 84 -1.95 -2.28 1.13
N ILE A 85 -2.29 -2.81 2.30
CA ILE A 85 -2.93 -2.04 3.38
C ILE A 85 -2.02 -0.91 3.85
N ALA A 86 -0.71 -1.16 4.00
CA ALA A 86 0.25 -0.14 4.44
C ALA A 86 0.33 1.04 3.46
N PHE A 87 0.46 0.78 2.16
CA PHE A 87 0.48 1.84 1.15
C PHE A 87 -0.82 2.62 1.10
N THR A 88 -1.96 1.93 1.21
CA THR A 88 -3.26 2.60 1.27
C THR A 88 -3.37 3.53 2.48
N LYS A 89 -2.90 3.08 3.66
CA LYS A 89 -2.85 3.90 4.87
C LYS A 89 -1.94 5.13 4.69
N MET A 90 -0.78 4.96 4.05
CA MET A 90 0.12 6.08 3.76
C MET A 90 -0.54 7.11 2.84
N GLY A 91 -1.20 6.67 1.76
CA GLY A 91 -1.91 7.59 0.87
C GLY A 91 -3.03 8.37 1.58
N VAL A 92 -3.83 7.70 2.43
CA VAL A 92 -4.85 8.39 3.23
C VAL A 92 -4.24 9.39 4.20
N ALA A 93 -3.13 9.04 4.85
CA ALA A 93 -2.46 9.93 5.81
C ALA A 93 -1.91 11.19 5.12
N HIS A 94 -1.37 11.08 3.91
CA HIS A 94 -0.92 12.24 3.14
C HIS A 94 -2.07 13.18 2.78
N GLU A 95 -3.20 12.65 2.27
CA GLU A 95 -4.37 13.49 1.95
C GLU A 95 -4.93 14.24 3.16
N GLN A 96 -4.99 13.56 4.31
CA GLN A 96 -5.45 14.17 5.56
C GLN A 96 -4.50 15.28 6.02
N ASN A 97 -3.19 15.01 5.99
CA ASN A 97 -2.18 15.99 6.39
C ASN A 97 -2.17 17.23 5.47
N GLU A 98 -2.38 17.05 4.17
CA GLU A 98 -2.52 18.17 3.24
C GLU A 98 -3.79 19.00 3.53
N ALA A 99 -4.93 18.34 3.77
CA ALA A 99 -6.18 19.02 4.11
C ALA A 99 -6.07 19.82 5.41
N ASP A 100 -5.48 19.23 6.46
CA ASP A 100 -5.27 19.89 7.75
C ASP A 100 -4.36 21.13 7.61
N GLN A 101 -3.30 21.04 6.82
CA GLN A 101 -2.42 22.17 6.55
C GLN A 101 -3.12 23.29 5.77
N VAL A 102 -3.96 22.96 4.78
CA VAL A 102 -4.78 23.95 4.06
C VAL A 102 -5.75 24.66 5.01
N ASP A 103 -6.38 23.93 5.92
CA ASP A 103 -7.31 24.51 6.90
C ASP A 103 -6.60 25.41 7.92
N ILE A 104 -5.41 25.02 8.39
CA ILE A 104 -4.56 25.89 9.23
C ILE A 104 -4.20 27.15 8.46
N TRP A 105 -3.72 27.03 7.21
CA TRP A 105 -3.37 28.18 6.38
C TRP A 105 -4.55 29.13 6.16
N ARG A 106 -5.75 28.60 5.88
CA ARG A 106 -6.97 29.41 5.72
C ARG A 106 -7.33 30.15 7.00
N LYS A 107 -7.28 29.48 8.15
CA LYS A 107 -7.56 30.10 9.46
C LYS A 107 -6.56 31.22 9.76
N THR A 108 -5.26 30.93 9.64
CA THR A 108 -4.21 31.92 9.86
C THR A 108 -4.36 33.10 8.90
N THR A 109 -4.56 32.86 7.60
CA THR A 109 -4.72 33.95 6.62
C THR A 109 -5.95 34.81 6.92
N ALA A 110 -7.08 34.21 7.33
CA ALA A 110 -8.27 34.96 7.72
C ALA A 110 -8.08 35.81 8.97
N GLU A 111 -7.20 35.42 9.90
CA GLU A 111 -6.85 36.24 11.08
C GLU A 111 -6.08 37.51 10.69
N TYR A 112 -5.29 37.47 9.62
CA TYR A 112 -4.50 38.61 9.13
C TYR A 112 -5.18 39.40 8.01
N ASP A 113 -6.32 38.92 7.49
CA ASP A 113 -7.09 39.61 6.46
C ASP A 113 -7.71 40.90 7.05
N GLY A 114 -7.16 42.05 6.61
CA GLY A 114 -7.52 43.39 7.12
C GLY A 114 -6.57 44.01 8.16
N GLN A 115 -5.52 43.30 8.62
CA GLN A 115 -4.50 43.85 9.54
C GLN A 115 -3.19 44.29 8.86
N VAL A 116 -3.01 43.98 7.57
CA VAL A 116 -1.80 44.34 6.83
C VAL A 116 -1.99 45.71 6.16
N GLU A 117 -1.50 46.79 6.79
CA GLU A 117 -1.29 48.06 6.08
C GLU A 117 -0.17 47.87 5.05
N MET A 118 -0.53 47.93 3.77
CA MET A 118 0.47 48.03 2.71
C MET A 118 1.15 49.40 2.84
N PRO A 119 2.50 49.48 2.90
CA PRO A 119 3.18 50.75 2.89
C PRO A 119 2.73 51.54 1.66
N THR A 120 2.13 52.70 1.87
CA THR A 120 1.73 53.60 0.79
C THR A 120 2.99 54.03 0.06
N GLY A 121 3.25 53.40 -1.09
CA GLY A 121 4.34 53.78 -1.98
C GLY A 121 4.18 55.24 -2.41
N PRO A 122 5.29 55.97 -2.64
CA PRO A 122 5.25 57.41 -2.87
C PRO A 122 4.37 57.76 -4.07
N HIS A 123 3.32 58.55 -3.82
CA HIS A 123 2.49 59.13 -4.87
C HIS A 123 3.35 60.05 -5.75
N HIS A 124 3.69 59.59 -6.95
CA HIS A 124 4.19 60.47 -8.00
C HIS A 124 3.04 61.39 -8.44
N LEU A 125 3.01 62.59 -7.87
CA LEU A 125 2.18 63.72 -8.30
C LEU A 125 2.43 64.01 -9.79
N ARG A 126 1.54 63.51 -10.65
CA ARG A 126 1.52 63.84 -12.07
C ARG A 126 1.01 65.28 -12.22
N ARG A 127 1.95 66.22 -12.32
CA ARG A 127 1.71 67.64 -12.54
C ARG A 127 0.93 67.85 -13.85
N ARG A 128 -0.26 68.43 -13.75
CA ARG A 128 -1.02 69.00 -14.88
C ARG A 128 -0.13 70.02 -15.61
N GLN A 129 -0.01 69.91 -16.93
CA GLN A 129 0.23 71.07 -17.78
C GLN A 129 -0.82 71.07 -18.89
N GLU A 130 -1.55 72.17 -18.91
CA GLU A 130 -2.55 72.56 -19.89
C GLU A 130 -1.86 73.11 -21.14
N ALA A 131 -2.44 72.82 -22.31
CA ALA A 131 -2.34 73.63 -23.53
C ALA A 131 -3.61 73.39 -24.35
#